data_AF-A0A369L7U3-F1
#
_entry.id   AF-A0A369L7U3-F1
#
_cell.length_a   1.000
_cell.length_b   1.000
_cell.length_c   1.000
_cell.angle_alpha   90.00
_cell.angle_beta   90.00
_cell.angle_gamma   90.00
#
_symmetry.space_group_name_H-M   'P 1'
#
loop_
_entity.id
_entity.type
_entity.pdbx_description
1 polymer ?
#
loop_
_entity_poly.entity_id
_entity_poly.type
_entity_poly.pdbx_seq_one_letter_code
_entity_poly.pdbx_strand_id
1 'polypeptide(L)'
;MQINIALTDNNPEQAEILRGQWYPSASSQQIRDSFIFNEVIDRFQGDPVEVLADYFRNDDDSRTVQRRITLRQDTNERLRTIASVANKPIAATLRALIAHAVDNLAVGDAKEQVEAQADATQLQLLNEKIAQLERQLAACTKTLEDIKRLAR
;
A
#
# COMPACT_ATOMS: atom_id res chain seq x y z
N MET A 1 5.27 9.92 -4.51
CA MET A 1 4.61 10.89 -5.41
C MET A 1 3.19 11.18 -4.91
N GLN A 2 2.71 12.42 -5.01
CA GLN A 2 1.32 12.77 -4.70
C GLN A 2 0.50 12.93 -5.97
N ILE A 3 -0.71 12.36 -5.99
CA ILE A 3 -1.65 12.52 -7.10
C ILE A 3 -3.03 12.90 -6.58
N ASN A 4 -3.75 13.67 -7.38
CA ASN A 4 -5.18 13.91 -7.18
C ASN A 4 -5.94 12.93 -8.08
N ILE A 5 -6.86 12.16 -7.50
CA ILE A 5 -7.58 11.10 -8.20
C ILE A 5 -9.02 11.04 -7.72
N ALA A 6 -9.95 10.80 -8.64
CA ALA A 6 -11.36 10.60 -8.33
C ALA A 6 -11.56 9.17 -7.82
N LEU A 7 -11.94 9.03 -6.54
CA LEU A 7 -12.32 7.76 -5.92
C LEU A 7 -13.83 7.75 -5.65
N THR A 8 -14.41 6.57 -5.44
CA THR A 8 -15.78 6.45 -4.93
C THR A 8 -15.92 7.21 -3.60
N ASP A 9 -17.08 7.81 -3.33
CA ASP A 9 -17.30 8.57 -2.09
C ASP A 9 -17.07 7.75 -0.82
N ASN A 10 -17.41 6.46 -0.85
CA ASN A 10 -17.18 5.48 0.21
C ASN A 10 -15.72 4.98 0.35
N ASN A 11 -14.75 5.68 -0.27
CA ASN A 11 -13.34 5.30 -0.18
C ASN A 11 -12.79 5.21 1.26
N PRO A 12 -13.21 6.04 2.24
CA PRO A 12 -12.75 5.89 3.62
C PRO A 12 -13.21 4.57 4.25
N GLU A 13 -14.46 4.17 4.01
CA GLU A 13 -15.03 2.92 4.50
C GLU A 13 -14.34 1.70 3.86
N GLN A 14 -14.07 1.76 2.55
CA GLN A 14 -13.30 0.71 1.87
C GLN A 14 -11.87 0.60 2.44
N ALA A 15 -11.20 1.73 2.69
CA ALA A 15 -9.89 1.74 3.33
C ALA A 15 -9.94 1.19 4.76
N GLU A 16 -11.02 1.44 5.50
CA GLU A 16 -11.23 0.91 6.84
C GLU A 16 -11.44 -0.60 6.85
N ILE A 17 -12.28 -1.13 5.96
CA ILE A 17 -12.48 -2.57 5.78
C ILE A 17 -11.14 -3.27 5.49
N LEU A 18 -10.38 -2.75 4.52
CA LEU A 18 -9.08 -3.29 4.13
C LEU A 18 -8.06 -3.21 5.28
N ARG A 19 -8.02 -2.07 5.99
CA ARG A 19 -7.13 -1.88 7.16
C ARG A 19 -7.47 -2.87 8.26
N GLY A 20 -8.75 -3.05 8.58
CA GLY A 20 -9.20 -3.99 9.61
C GLY A 20 -8.79 -5.43 9.33
N GLN A 21 -8.76 -5.82 8.06
CA GLN A 21 -8.34 -7.15 7.65
C GLN A 21 -6.81 -7.34 7.64
N TRP A 22 -6.07 -6.39 7.06
CA TRP A 22 -4.61 -6.54 6.87
C TRP A 22 -3.79 -6.13 8.07
N TYR A 23 -4.30 -5.21 8.88
CA TYR A 23 -3.63 -4.66 10.04
C TYR A 23 -4.60 -4.63 11.22
N PRO A 24 -4.96 -5.79 11.78
CA PRO A 24 -5.83 -5.86 12.93
C PRO A 24 -5.30 -4.96 14.04
N SER A 25 -6.19 -4.19 14.69
CA SER A 25 -5.89 -3.17 15.72
C SER A 25 -5.29 -1.83 15.27
N ALA A 26 -4.95 -1.65 13.99
CA ALA A 26 -4.45 -0.37 13.51
C ALA A 26 -5.57 0.65 13.21
N SER A 27 -5.42 1.87 13.74
CA SER A 27 -6.29 3.00 13.42
C SER A 27 -5.88 3.71 12.12
N SER A 28 -6.78 4.55 11.58
CA SER A 28 -6.50 5.42 10.43
C SER A 28 -5.39 6.45 10.68
N GLN A 29 -5.12 6.78 11.95
CA GLN A 29 -4.01 7.65 12.34
C GLN A 29 -2.64 6.95 12.21
N GLN A 30 -2.60 5.65 12.52
CA GLN A 30 -1.38 4.84 12.44
C GLN A 30 -1.14 4.35 11.00
N ILE A 31 -2.21 3.94 10.31
CA ILE A 31 -2.16 3.44 8.94
C ILE A 31 -3.16 4.22 8.09
N ARG A 32 -2.64 5.23 7.39
CA ARG A 32 -3.41 6.13 6.54
C ARG A 32 -3.96 5.41 5.31
N ASP A 33 -5.07 5.91 4.76
CA ASP A 33 -5.71 5.35 3.57
C ASP A 33 -4.79 5.30 2.36
N SER A 34 -3.91 6.30 2.20
CA SER A 34 -2.89 6.26 1.16
C SER A 34 -2.02 5.02 1.26
N PHE A 35 -1.62 4.59 2.47
CA PHE A 35 -0.83 3.38 2.65
C PHE A 35 -1.63 2.14 2.22
N ILE A 36 -2.89 2.05 2.65
CA ILE A 36 -3.80 0.95 2.26
C ILE A 36 -3.98 0.88 0.74
N PHE A 37 -4.15 2.01 0.06
CA PHE A 37 -4.27 2.03 -1.40
C PHE A 37 -2.98 1.65 -2.13
N ASN A 38 -1.80 1.91 -1.54
CA ASN A 38 -0.56 1.35 -2.10
C ASN A 38 -0.56 -0.18 -1.98
N GLU A 39 -0.93 -0.71 -0.81
CA GLU A 39 -1.01 -2.15 -0.58
C GLU A 39 -2.00 -2.84 -1.53
N VAL A 40 -3.17 -2.23 -1.80
CA VAL A 40 -4.12 -2.73 -2.80
C VAL A 40 -3.45 -2.95 -4.16
N ILE A 41 -2.68 -1.96 -4.62
CA ILE A 41 -2.02 -2.03 -5.94
C ILE A 41 -0.91 -3.09 -5.93
N ASP A 42 -0.12 -3.14 -4.85
CA ASP A 42 1.05 -4.01 -4.78
C ASP A 42 0.67 -5.49 -4.57
N ARG A 43 -0.44 -5.74 -3.88
CA ARG A 43 -0.99 -7.09 -3.65
C ARG A 43 -1.80 -7.61 -4.83
N PHE A 44 -2.17 -6.76 -5.80
CA PHE A 44 -2.94 -7.21 -6.96
C PHE A 44 -2.14 -8.23 -7.79
N GLN A 45 -2.75 -9.37 -8.04
CA GLN A 45 -2.22 -10.43 -8.90
C GLN A 45 -3.26 -10.83 -9.94
N GLY A 46 -2.79 -11.40 -11.05
CA GLY A 46 -3.64 -11.82 -12.16
C GLY A 46 -3.65 -10.82 -13.32
N ASP A 47 -4.37 -11.19 -14.39
CA ASP A 47 -4.53 -10.35 -15.57
C ASP A 47 -5.51 -9.21 -15.28
N PRO A 48 -5.10 -7.93 -15.40
CA PRO A 48 -5.99 -6.79 -15.22
C PRO A 48 -7.25 -6.81 -16.11
N VAL A 49 -7.17 -7.38 -17.31
CA VAL A 49 -8.31 -7.43 -18.25
C VAL A 49 -9.36 -8.42 -17.77
N GLU A 50 -8.93 -9.57 -17.24
CA GLU A 50 -9.82 -10.63 -16.79
C GLU A 50 -10.35 -10.36 -15.37
N VAL A 51 -9.45 -10.09 -14.43
CA VAL A 51 -9.77 -10.01 -13.00
C VAL A 51 -10.59 -8.76 -12.67
N LEU A 52 -10.32 -7.64 -13.35
CA LEU A 52 -10.96 -6.36 -13.06
C LEU A 52 -12.18 -6.07 -13.96
N ALA A 53 -12.52 -6.98 -14.88
CA ALA A 53 -13.60 -6.78 -15.86
C ALA A 53 -14.91 -6.32 -15.21
N ASP A 54 -15.35 -7.03 -14.17
CA ASP A 54 -16.60 -6.78 -13.46
C ASP A 54 -16.54 -5.55 -12.51
N TYR A 55 -15.32 -5.10 -12.19
CA TYR A 55 -15.06 -4.00 -11.26
C TYR A 55 -14.91 -2.66 -11.95
N PHE A 56 -14.69 -2.65 -13.27
CA PHE A 56 -14.87 -1.47 -14.09
C PHE A 56 -16.37 -1.18 -14.22
N ARG A 57 -16.99 -0.76 -13.11
CA ARG A 57 -18.37 -0.25 -13.11
C ARG A 57 -18.48 0.77 -14.23
N ASN A 58 -19.57 0.69 -15.01
CA ASN A 58 -19.93 1.77 -15.92
C ASN A 58 -19.88 3.07 -15.11
N ASP A 59 -19.07 4.03 -15.55
CA ASP A 59 -18.65 5.22 -14.79
C ASP A 59 -19.82 6.12 -14.29
N ASP A 60 -21.08 5.78 -14.59
CA ASP A 60 -22.28 6.58 -14.32
C ASP A 60 -22.92 6.36 -12.94
N ASP A 61 -22.79 5.21 -12.29
CA ASP A 61 -23.66 4.88 -11.13
C ASP A 61 -23.08 5.18 -9.74
N SER A 62 -21.81 5.61 -9.64
CA SER A 62 -21.19 5.87 -8.34
C SER A 62 -20.65 7.28 -8.22
N ARG A 63 -21.08 7.99 -7.18
CA ARG A 63 -20.56 9.33 -6.87
C ARG A 63 -19.06 9.22 -6.59
N THR A 64 -18.28 10.06 -7.27
CA THR A 64 -16.85 10.17 -7.04
C THR A 64 -16.50 11.47 -6.33
N VAL A 65 -15.43 11.42 -5.54
CA VAL A 65 -14.85 12.58 -4.85
C VAL A 65 -13.36 12.66 -5.15
N GLN A 66 -12.86 13.88 -5.32
CA GLN A 66 -11.43 14.11 -5.53
C GLN A 66 -10.67 13.83 -4.24
N ARG A 67 -9.67 12.95 -4.31
CA ARG A 67 -8.80 12.59 -3.18
C ARG A 67 -7.35 12.84 -3.56
N ARG A 68 -6.62 13.43 -2.62
CA ARG A 68 -5.17 13.56 -2.71
C ARG A 68 -4.53 12.34 -2.05
N ILE A 69 -3.91 11.47 -2.83
CA ILE A 69 -3.25 10.26 -2.34
C ILE A 69 -1.75 10.32 -2.55
N THR A 70 -1.00 9.74 -1.62
CA THR A 70 0.45 9.58 -1.76
C THR A 70 0.75 8.14 -2.18
N LEU A 71 1.29 7.96 -3.37
CA LEU A 71 1.75 6.66 -3.88
C LEU A 71 3.29 6.59 -3.82
N ARG A 72 3.83 5.41 -3.52
CA ARG A 72 5.25 5.11 -3.78
C ARG A 72 5.50 5.14 -5.29
N GLN A 73 6.76 5.34 -5.68
CA GLN A 73 7.08 5.55 -7.10
C GLN A 73 6.83 4.28 -7.92
N ASP A 74 7.37 3.16 -7.47
CA ASP A 74 7.16 1.81 -7.97
C ASP A 74 5.68 1.42 -7.99
N THR A 75 4.95 1.67 -6.91
CA THR A 75 3.50 1.39 -6.85
C THR A 75 2.72 2.22 -7.87
N ASN A 76 3.10 3.49 -8.10
CA ASN A 76 2.47 4.30 -9.14
C ASN A 76 2.81 3.81 -10.56
N GLU A 77 4.06 3.40 -10.81
CA GLU A 77 4.45 2.80 -12.09
C GLU A 77 3.65 1.52 -12.36
N ARG A 78 3.51 0.66 -11.34
CA ARG A 78 2.66 -0.53 -11.39
C ARG A 78 1.20 -0.19 -11.69
N LEU A 79 0.61 0.78 -11.00
CA LEU A 79 -0.75 1.24 -11.27
C LEU A 79 -0.93 1.69 -12.73
N ARG A 80 0.05 2.42 -13.28
CA ARG A 80 0.04 2.87 -14.68
C ARG A 80 0.13 1.69 -15.66
N THR A 81 0.96 0.69 -15.36
CA THR A 81 1.06 -0.53 -16.15
C THR A 81 -0.26 -1.29 -16.15
N ILE A 82 -0.87 -1.51 -14.99
CA ILE A 82 -2.18 -2.18 -14.86
C ILE A 82 -3.25 -1.41 -15.66
N ALA A 83 -3.30 -0.09 -15.51
CA ALA A 83 -4.24 0.77 -16.23
C ALA A 83 -4.04 0.69 -17.75
N SER A 84 -2.78 0.65 -18.20
CA SER A 84 -2.45 0.50 -19.62
C SER A 84 -2.85 -0.86 -20.18
N VAL A 85 -2.64 -1.94 -19.44
CA VAL A 85 -3.01 -3.31 -19.85
C VAL A 85 -4.53 -3.46 -19.92
N ALA A 86 -5.25 -2.97 -18.91
CA ALA A 86 -6.71 -2.97 -18.90
C ALA A 86 -7.33 -2.00 -19.92
N ASN A 87 -6.52 -1.10 -20.50
CA ASN A 87 -6.96 0.01 -21.34
C ASN A 87 -8.04 0.87 -20.65
N LYS A 88 -7.76 1.28 -19.41
CA LYS A 88 -8.67 2.08 -18.57
C LYS A 88 -7.97 3.28 -17.94
N PRO A 89 -8.69 4.36 -17.60
CA PRO A 89 -8.12 5.48 -16.85
C PRO A 89 -7.54 5.03 -15.50
N ILE A 90 -6.47 5.69 -15.04
CA ILE A 90 -5.82 5.42 -13.75
C ILE A 90 -6.83 5.48 -12.59
N ALA A 91 -7.76 6.45 -12.61
CA ALA A 91 -8.81 6.59 -11.61
C ALA A 91 -9.82 5.43 -11.61
N ALA A 92 -10.26 4.98 -12.78
CA ALA A 92 -11.13 3.81 -12.90
C ALA A 92 -10.41 2.53 -12.45
N THR A 93 -9.14 2.40 -12.81
CA THR A 93 -8.28 1.27 -12.43
C THR A 93 -8.10 1.20 -10.92
N LEU A 94 -7.78 2.32 -10.25
CA LEU A 94 -7.63 2.30 -8.79
C LEU A 94 -8.95 2.00 -8.09
N ARG A 95 -10.08 2.53 -8.57
CA ARG A 95 -11.41 2.19 -8.03
C ARG A 95 -11.72 0.70 -8.19
N ALA A 96 -11.46 0.14 -9.36
CA ALA A 96 -11.67 -1.28 -9.64
C ALA A 96 -10.79 -2.16 -8.75
N LEU A 97 -9.51 -1.82 -8.60
CA LEU A 97 -8.58 -2.52 -7.70
C LEU A 97 -9.05 -2.50 -6.25
N ILE A 98 -9.52 -1.36 -5.74
CA ILE A 98 -10.03 -1.23 -4.37
C ILE A 98 -11.30 -2.08 -4.21
N ALA A 99 -12.24 -2.00 -5.15
CA ALA A 99 -13.47 -2.79 -5.11
C ALA A 99 -13.18 -4.30 -5.16
N HIS A 100 -12.31 -4.72 -6.08
CA HIS A 100 -11.82 -6.10 -6.17
C HIS A 100 -11.17 -6.56 -4.86
N ALA A 101 -10.30 -5.73 -4.28
CA ALA A 101 -9.62 -6.07 -3.04
C ALA A 101 -10.62 -6.24 -1.89
N VAL A 102 -11.65 -5.40 -1.79
CA VAL A 102 -12.70 -5.48 -0.75
C VAL A 102 -13.56 -6.73 -0.92
N ASP A 103 -14.02 -7.01 -2.13
CA ASP A 103 -14.91 -8.16 -2.39
C ASP A 103 -14.18 -9.50 -2.17
N ASN A 104 -12.88 -9.56 -2.48
CA ASN A 104 -12.07 -10.76 -2.30
C ASN A 104 -11.47 -10.92 -0.89
N LEU A 105 -11.85 -10.08 0.09
CA LEU A 105 -11.47 -10.31 1.50
C LEU A 105 -12.16 -11.55 2.10
N ALA A 106 -13.24 -12.03 1.48
CA ALA A 106 -14.06 -13.13 1.98
C ALA A 106 -13.69 -14.53 1.43
N VAL A 107 -12.82 -14.62 0.42
CA VAL A 107 -12.39 -15.91 -0.15
C VAL A 107 -11.14 -16.38 0.59
N GLY A 108 -11.32 -17.37 1.47
CA GLY A 108 -10.39 -17.82 2.50
C GLY A 108 -9.09 -18.49 2.06
N ASP A 109 -8.45 -18.06 0.97
CA ASP A 109 -7.15 -18.59 0.50
C ASP A 109 -6.00 -17.58 0.63
N ALA A 110 -6.22 -16.45 1.30
CA ALA A 110 -5.18 -15.46 1.55
C ALA A 110 -4.14 -15.90 2.61
N LYS A 111 -4.33 -17.00 3.34
CA LYS A 111 -3.35 -17.41 4.37
C LYS A 111 -2.04 -17.94 3.78
N GLU A 112 -2.08 -18.75 2.72
CA GLU A 112 -0.85 -19.38 2.20
C GLU A 112 -0.03 -18.46 1.29
N GLN A 113 -0.65 -17.50 0.57
CA GLN A 113 0.09 -16.55 -0.27
C GLN A 113 0.52 -15.28 0.46
N VAL A 114 -0.24 -14.84 1.48
CA VAL A 114 0.12 -13.64 2.26
C VAL A 114 1.23 -13.96 3.25
N GLU A 115 1.32 -15.16 3.84
CA GLU A 115 2.43 -15.50 4.74
C GLU A 115 3.79 -15.45 4.03
N ALA A 116 3.91 -16.00 2.81
CA ALA A 116 5.18 -16.00 2.08
C ALA A 116 5.66 -14.59 1.64
N GLN A 117 4.73 -13.68 1.28
CA GLN A 117 5.07 -12.34 0.80
C GLN A 117 5.10 -11.29 1.94
N ALA A 118 4.25 -11.45 2.95
CA ALA A 118 4.30 -10.63 4.17
C ALA A 118 5.60 -10.91 4.92
N ASP A 119 6.03 -12.17 5.03
CA ASP A 119 7.33 -12.49 5.63
C ASP A 119 8.48 -11.83 4.87
N ALA A 120 8.51 -11.88 3.53
CA ALA A 120 9.58 -11.25 2.75
C ALA A 120 9.62 -9.72 2.91
N THR A 121 8.45 -9.05 2.86
CA THR A 121 8.36 -7.59 2.96
C THR A 121 8.60 -7.12 4.40
N GLN A 122 8.14 -7.88 5.40
CA GLN A 122 8.35 -7.62 6.81
C GLN A 122 9.80 -7.91 7.22
N LEU A 123 10.44 -8.95 6.68
CA LEU A 123 11.89 -9.19 6.80
C LEU A 123 12.70 -8.06 6.19
N GLN A 124 12.30 -7.54 5.02
CA GLN A 124 12.99 -6.43 4.38
C GLN A 124 12.89 -5.16 5.23
N LEU A 125 11.70 -4.84 5.75
CA LEU A 125 11.48 -3.72 6.67
C LEU A 125 12.26 -3.89 8.00
N LEU A 126 12.31 -5.12 8.53
CA LEU A 126 13.08 -5.44 9.73
C LEU A 126 14.59 -5.28 9.47
N ASN A 127 15.09 -5.74 8.33
CA ASN A 127 16.50 -5.60 7.95
C ASN A 127 16.89 -4.13 7.75
N GLU A 128 16.02 -3.31 7.15
CA GLU A 128 16.26 -1.86 7.04
C GLU A 128 16.31 -1.20 8.42
N LYS A 129 15.41 -1.57 9.34
CA LYS A 129 15.44 -1.07 10.73
C LYS A 129 16.68 -1.52 11.49
N ILE A 130 17.12 -2.78 11.32
CA ILE A 130 18.36 -3.30 11.91
C ILE A 130 19.56 -2.49 11.39
N ALA A 131 19.69 -2.32 10.07
CA ALA A 131 20.77 -1.54 9.47
C ALA A 131 20.76 -0.07 9.92
N GLN A 132 19.59 0.50 10.18
CA GLN A 132 19.47 1.85 10.75
C GLN A 132 19.95 1.89 12.21
N LEU A 133 19.57 0.92 13.04
CA LEU A 133 20.00 0.81 14.43
C LEU A 133 21.52 0.59 14.54
N GLU A 134 22.10 -0.24 13.67
CA GLU A 134 23.55 -0.46 13.62
C GLU A 134 24.32 0.82 13.30
N ARG A 135 23.84 1.62 12.33
CA ARG A 135 24.44 2.94 12.02
C ARG A 135 24.34 3.89 13.20
N GLN A 136 23.21 3.91 13.90
CA GLN A 136 23.03 4.74 15.09
C GLN A 136 23.98 4.32 16.23
N LEU A 137 24.12 3.02 16.47
CA LEU A 137 25.09 2.48 17.44
C LEU A 137 26.53 2.86 17.08
N ALA A 138 26.93 2.72 15.81
CA ALA A 138 28.25 3.11 15.36
C ALA A 138 28.51 4.61 15.57
N ALA A 139 27.53 5.47 15.26
CA ALA A 139 27.61 6.90 15.50
C ALA A 139 27.75 7.22 17.00
N CYS A 140 26.93 6.60 17.86
CA CYS A 140 27.01 6.77 19.30
C CYS A 140 28.36 6.34 19.87
N THR A 141 28.89 5.20 19.41
CA THR A 141 30.21 4.70 19.83
C THR A 141 31.32 5.68 19.44
N LYS A 142 31.29 6.21 18.21
CA LYS A 142 32.25 7.21 17.75
C LYS A 142 32.17 8.49 18.59
N THR A 143 30.97 8.99 18.85
CA THR A 143 30.78 10.17 19.73
C THR A 143 31.31 9.90 21.14
N LEU A 144 31.10 8.70 21.68
CA LEU A 144 31.65 8.32 22.99
C LEU A 144 33.18 8.28 23.00
N GLU A 145 33.82 7.78 21.93
CA GLU A 145 35.27 7.80 21.78
C GLU A 145 35.83 9.22 21.69
N ASP A 146 35.17 10.09 20.92
CA ASP A 146 35.56 11.49 20.80
C ASP A 146 35.45 12.22 22.15
N ILE A 147 34.38 11.98 22.92
CA ILE A 147 34.23 12.49 24.29
C ILE A 147 35.36 11.96 25.19
N LYS A 148 35.66 10.66 25.14
CA LYS A 148 36.75 10.06 25.94
C LYS A 148 38.12 10.62 25.57
N ARG A 149 38.35 11.04 24.32
CA ARG A 149 39.59 11.70 23.89
C ARG A 149 39.67 13.13 24.39
N LEU A 150 38.56 13.86 24.42
CA LEU A 150 38.47 15.24 24.93
C LEU A 150 38.53 15.31 26.46
N ALA A 151 38.11 14.25 27.15
CA ALA A 151 38.16 14.14 28.60
C ALA A 151 39.50 13.59 29.14
N ARG A 152 40.49 13.37 28.27
CA ARG A 152 41.89 13.08 28.61
C ARG A 152 42.74 14.32 28.44
#